data_AF-A0A0R1MBU9-F1
#
_entry.id   AF-A0A0R1MBU9-F1
#
_cell.length_a   1.000
_cell.length_b   1.000
_cell.length_c   1.000
_cell.angle_alpha   90.00
_cell.angle_beta   90.00
_cell.angle_gamma   90.00
#
_symmetry.space_group_name_H-M   'P 1'
#
loop_
_entity.id
_entity.type
_entity.pdbx_description
1 polymer ?
#
loop_
_entity_poly.entity_id
_entity_poly.type
_entity_poly.pdbx_seq_one_letter_code
_entity_poly.pdbx_strand_id
1 'polypeptide(L)'
;MERDDQIIETVLLAGKIMIENGADMARVDDTLTRIARNAGIKNPKIFETTTGILMSIPDKKSAQVEPIQKRTIDLEKVSSVNQKSRAFQRGELSLQEFKDSLVRLNISSPYFSFWLQLAAAMVVSTTLMLIYGGYWQDLFATALAGGVGYACYYFINNHLRVRFVSEFLGAFLIGIIAVLCVRFRLGYQVDMITIGGVMPLVPGVPITNAVRDIFAGHFLSGMARALEALLSACAIGMGIAIVFRFM
;
A
#
# COMPACT_ATOMS: atom_id res chain seq x y z
N MET A 1 -10.99 27.64 -18.36
CA MET A 1 -9.93 26.61 -18.39
C MET A 1 -9.86 26.11 -19.82
N GLU A 2 -8.68 26.13 -20.44
CA GLU A 2 -8.54 25.52 -21.76
C GLU A 2 -8.78 24.01 -21.63
N ARG A 3 -9.43 23.40 -22.63
CA ARG A 3 -9.81 21.98 -22.59
C ARG A 3 -8.59 21.07 -22.36
N ASP A 4 -7.42 21.47 -22.85
CA ASP A 4 -6.18 20.71 -22.69
C ASP A 4 -5.68 20.69 -21.24
N ASP A 5 -5.79 21.81 -20.52
CA ASP A 5 -5.45 21.87 -19.09
C ASP A 5 -6.35 20.93 -18.29
N GLN A 6 -7.63 20.83 -18.64
CA GLN A 6 -8.56 19.90 -17.99
C GLN A 6 -8.14 18.45 -18.20
N ILE A 7 -7.64 18.10 -19.39
CA ILE A 7 -7.15 16.76 -19.69
C ILE A 7 -5.90 16.47 -18.87
N ILE A 8 -4.92 17.37 -18.87
CA ILE A 8 -3.67 17.21 -18.11
C ILE A 8 -3.98 17.02 -16.63
N GLU A 9 -4.78 17.91 -16.03
CA GLU A 9 -5.16 17.80 -14.62
C GLU A 9 -5.89 16.49 -14.30
N THR A 10 -6.77 16.03 -15.19
CA THR A 10 -7.50 14.77 -14.98
C THR A 10 -6.57 13.56 -15.01
N VAL A 11 -5.63 13.54 -15.96
CA VAL A 11 -4.62 12.47 -16.08
C VAL A 11 -3.70 12.50 -14.86
N LEU A 12 -3.13 13.65 -14.51
CA LEU A 12 -2.25 13.79 -13.37
C LEU A 12 -2.94 13.41 -12.05
N LEU A 13 -4.20 13.82 -11.86
CA LEU A 13 -4.98 13.44 -10.67
C LEU A 13 -5.24 11.92 -10.61
N ALA A 14 -5.60 11.30 -11.74
CA ALA A 14 -5.80 9.85 -11.80
C ALA A 14 -4.51 9.11 -11.43
N GLY A 15 -3.38 9.53 -12.00
CA GLY A 15 -2.07 8.93 -11.74
C GLY A 15 -1.63 9.14 -10.30
N LYS A 16 -1.84 10.34 -9.75
CA LYS A 16 -1.56 10.63 -8.34
C LYS A 16 -2.32 9.66 -7.44
N ILE A 17 -3.63 9.54 -7.62
CA ILE A 17 -4.44 8.60 -6.83
C ILE A 17 -3.91 7.17 -7.00
N MET A 18 -3.58 6.73 -8.21
CA MET A 18 -3.09 5.36 -8.41
C MET A 18 -1.73 5.10 -7.75
N ILE A 19 -0.76 6.00 -7.91
CA ILE A 19 0.59 5.83 -7.35
C ILE A 19 0.59 5.97 -5.83
N GLU A 20 -0.12 6.98 -5.29
CA GLU A 20 -0.23 7.21 -3.84
C GLU A 20 -0.91 6.03 -3.11
N ASN A 21 -1.71 5.21 -3.81
CA ASN A 21 -2.47 4.10 -3.23
C ASN A 21 -1.94 2.70 -3.64
N GLY A 22 -0.74 2.62 -4.21
CA GLY A 22 -0.03 1.35 -4.40
C GLY A 22 -0.33 0.61 -5.71
N ALA A 23 -0.73 1.30 -6.79
CA ALA A 23 -0.84 0.68 -8.11
C ALA A 23 0.53 0.29 -8.69
N ASP A 24 0.61 -0.83 -9.41
CA ASP A 24 1.78 -1.17 -10.24
C ASP A 24 1.97 -0.17 -11.40
N MET A 25 3.21 0.13 -11.77
CA MET A 25 3.49 1.23 -12.73
C MET A 25 3.00 0.92 -14.14
N ALA A 26 3.05 -0.34 -14.55
CA ALA A 26 2.52 -0.76 -15.85
C ALA A 26 1.02 -0.44 -15.96
N ARG A 27 0.26 -0.65 -14.89
CA ARG A 27 -1.17 -0.28 -14.82
C ARG A 27 -1.38 1.23 -14.81
N VAL A 28 -0.50 1.98 -14.13
CA VAL A 28 -0.55 3.44 -14.12
C VAL A 28 -0.36 3.97 -15.54
N ASP A 29 0.73 3.60 -16.22
CA ASP A 29 1.02 4.02 -17.60
C ASP A 29 -0.14 3.74 -18.56
N ASP A 30 -0.63 2.49 -18.57
CA ASP A 30 -1.76 2.07 -19.41
C ASP A 30 -3.02 2.90 -19.12
N THR A 31 -3.30 3.20 -17.85
CA THR A 31 -4.47 4.00 -17.46
C THR A 31 -4.32 5.48 -17.87
N LEU A 32 -3.15 6.08 -17.65
CA LEU A 32 -2.89 7.48 -18.00
C LEU A 32 -2.93 7.69 -19.51
N THR A 33 -2.27 6.81 -20.26
CA THR A 33 -2.27 6.81 -21.73
C THR A 33 -3.68 6.61 -22.27
N ARG A 34 -4.48 5.71 -21.67
CA ARG A 34 -5.89 5.51 -22.04
C ARG A 34 -6.73 6.77 -21.81
N ILE A 35 -6.61 7.42 -20.65
CA ILE A 35 -7.38 8.63 -20.36
C ILE A 35 -7.03 9.73 -21.36
N ALA A 36 -5.75 9.99 -21.59
CA ALA A 36 -5.28 11.05 -22.49
C ALA A 36 -5.75 10.80 -23.94
N ARG A 37 -5.64 9.56 -24.44
CA ARG A 37 -6.08 9.21 -25.80
C ARG A 37 -7.58 9.35 -25.98
N ASN A 38 -8.38 8.85 -25.04
CA ASN A 38 -9.84 8.96 -25.11
C ASN A 38 -10.33 10.41 -24.96
N ALA A 39 -9.54 11.28 -24.31
CA ALA A 39 -9.84 12.71 -24.24
C ALA A 39 -9.49 13.48 -25.53
N GLY A 40 -8.83 12.85 -26.50
CA GLY A 40 -8.52 13.40 -27.82
C GLY A 40 -7.03 13.69 -28.06
N ILE A 41 -6.12 13.36 -27.13
CA ILE A 41 -4.68 13.56 -27.31
C ILE A 41 -4.09 12.35 -28.04
N LYS A 42 -3.69 12.52 -29.30
CA LYS A 42 -3.17 11.42 -30.14
C LYS A 42 -1.86 10.85 -29.58
N ASN A 43 -0.91 11.72 -29.23
CA ASN A 43 0.44 11.35 -28.81
C ASN A 43 0.80 11.98 -27.44
N PRO A 44 0.17 11.55 -26.34
CA PRO A 44 0.53 12.06 -25.02
C PRO A 44 1.96 11.64 -24.67
N LYS A 45 2.74 12.55 -24.08
CA LYS A 45 4.04 12.23 -23.51
C LYS A 45 3.89 12.22 -22.00
N ILE A 46 3.93 11.02 -21.42
CA ILE A 46 3.75 10.78 -20.00
C ILE A 46 5.03 10.14 -19.48
N PHE A 47 5.50 10.62 -18.34
CA PHE A 47 6.64 10.06 -17.64
C PHE A 47 6.30 9.98 -16.15
N GLU A 48 6.17 8.77 -15.64
CA GLU A 48 5.78 8.49 -14.27
C GLU A 48 6.89 7.74 -13.51
N THR A 49 7.03 8.11 -12.25
CA THR A 49 7.91 7.47 -11.28
C THR A 49 7.17 7.31 -9.96
N THR A 50 7.78 6.62 -9.00
CA THR A 50 7.22 6.55 -7.63
C THR A 50 7.14 7.91 -6.94
N THR A 51 7.84 8.94 -7.43
CA THR A 51 7.98 10.26 -6.81
C THR A 51 7.28 11.39 -7.57
N GLY A 52 6.90 11.19 -8.84
CA GLY A 52 6.24 12.22 -9.62
C GLY A 52 5.70 11.73 -10.96
N ILE A 53 4.78 12.50 -11.52
CA ILE A 53 4.21 12.28 -12.85
C ILE A 53 4.40 13.57 -13.64
N LEU A 54 4.93 13.44 -14.84
CA LEU A 54 5.03 14.51 -15.83
C LEU A 54 4.13 14.15 -17.01
N MET A 55 3.30 15.09 -17.43
CA MET A 55 2.56 14.99 -18.68
C MET A 55 2.82 16.21 -19.55
N SER A 56 3.01 15.99 -20.85
CA SER A 56 3.14 17.02 -21.86
C SER A 56 2.30 16.69 -23.10
N ILE A 57 1.74 17.74 -23.70
CA ILE A 57 1.06 17.69 -25.00
C ILE A 57 2.01 18.30 -26.04
N PRO A 58 2.64 17.49 -26.92
CA PRO A 58 3.71 17.94 -27.82
C PRO A 58 3.34 19.17 -28.67
N ASP A 59 2.11 19.18 -29.19
CA ASP A 59 1.66 20.20 -30.16
C ASP A 59 1.28 21.54 -29.51
N LYS A 60 1.21 21.60 -28.17
CA LYS A 60 0.63 22.76 -27.45
C LYS A 60 1.56 23.43 -26.44
N LYS A 61 2.82 22.98 -26.31
CA LYS A 61 3.81 23.47 -25.33
C LYS A 61 3.33 23.45 -23.86
N SER A 62 2.23 22.75 -23.57
CA SER A 62 1.73 22.56 -22.21
C SER A 62 2.39 21.35 -21.58
N ALA A 63 3.03 21.54 -20.42
CA ALA A 63 3.59 20.48 -19.61
C ALA A 63 3.32 20.78 -18.13
N GLN A 64 2.91 19.77 -17.36
CA GLN A 64 2.69 19.89 -15.92
C GLN A 64 3.30 18.70 -15.20
N VAL A 65 3.74 18.96 -13.97
CA VAL A 65 4.34 17.98 -13.07
C VAL A 65 3.48 17.88 -11.82
N GLU A 66 3.12 16.65 -11.44
CA GLU A 66 2.45 16.35 -10.19
C GLU A 66 3.38 15.53 -9.28
N PRO A 67 3.82 16.08 -8.13
CA PRO A 67 4.64 15.34 -7.18
C PRO A 67 3.80 14.34 -6.36
N ILE A 68 4.38 13.17 -6.08
CA ILE A 68 3.80 12.16 -5.20
C ILE A 68 4.34 12.37 -3.79
N GLN A 69 3.48 12.83 -2.87
CA GLN A 69 3.90 13.25 -1.53
C GLN A 69 3.63 12.20 -0.47
N LYS A 70 2.58 11.38 -0.65
CA LYS A 70 2.14 10.39 0.34
C LYS A 70 2.01 9.03 -0.31
N ARG A 71 2.35 7.98 0.42
CA ARG A 71 2.20 6.60 -0.06
C ARG A 71 1.48 5.81 1.00
N THR A 72 0.35 5.25 0.59
CA THR A 72 -0.48 4.32 1.35
C THR A 72 -0.85 3.17 0.41
N ILE A 73 -1.62 2.21 0.92
CA ILE A 73 -2.13 1.09 0.12
C ILE A 73 -3.65 1.13 0.24
N ASP A 74 -4.30 1.42 -0.88
CA ASP A 74 -5.75 1.41 -1.01
C ASP A 74 -6.10 0.92 -2.43
N LEU A 75 -6.21 -0.40 -2.55
CA LEU A 75 -6.51 -1.04 -3.83
C LEU A 75 -7.95 -0.77 -4.29
N GLU A 76 -8.84 -0.32 -3.39
CA GLU A 76 -10.19 0.10 -3.74
C GLU A 76 -10.15 1.40 -4.55
N LYS A 77 -9.34 2.38 -4.15
CA LYS A 77 -9.09 3.59 -4.95
C LYS A 77 -8.47 3.26 -6.29
N VAL A 78 -7.45 2.40 -6.33
CA VAL A 78 -6.82 1.98 -7.60
C VAL A 78 -7.84 1.32 -8.53
N SER A 79 -8.67 0.42 -8.00
CA SER A 79 -9.74 -0.24 -8.75
C SER A 79 -10.78 0.78 -9.27
N SER A 80 -11.19 1.72 -8.42
CA SER A 80 -12.16 2.77 -8.74
C SER A 80 -11.67 3.68 -9.87
N VAL A 81 -10.41 4.11 -9.85
CA VAL A 81 -9.83 4.90 -10.95
C VAL A 81 -9.88 4.12 -12.26
N ASN A 82 -9.48 2.84 -12.24
CA ASN A 82 -9.50 1.99 -13.44
C ASN A 82 -10.92 1.75 -13.98
N GLN A 83 -11.90 1.52 -13.11
CA GLN A 83 -13.31 1.38 -13.51
C GLN A 83 -13.84 2.66 -14.15
N LYS A 84 -13.57 3.82 -13.54
CA LYS A 84 -13.99 5.14 -14.05
C LYS A 84 -13.29 5.50 -15.37
N SER A 85 -12.00 5.18 -15.50
CA SER A 85 -11.25 5.32 -16.76
C SER A 85 -11.89 4.50 -17.90
N ARG A 86 -12.34 3.28 -17.61
CA ARG A 86 -13.05 2.44 -18.58
C ARG A 86 -14.45 2.95 -18.91
N ALA A 87 -15.19 3.48 -17.94
CA ALA A 87 -16.49 4.12 -18.17
C ALA A 87 -16.35 5.37 -19.07
N PHE A 88 -15.32 6.20 -18.82
CA PHE A 88 -14.96 7.32 -19.68
C PHE A 88 -14.64 6.86 -21.11
N GLN A 89 -13.84 5.80 -21.28
CA GLN A 89 -13.54 5.21 -22.59
C GLN A 89 -14.81 4.74 -23.34
N ARG A 90 -15.80 4.20 -22.62
CA ARG A 90 -17.08 3.75 -23.22
C ARG A 90 -18.05 4.90 -23.51
N GLY A 91 -17.70 6.14 -23.17
CA GLY A 91 -18.59 7.30 -23.34
C GLY A 91 -19.71 7.39 -22.29
N GLU A 92 -19.62 6.61 -21.20
CA GLU A 92 -20.59 6.64 -20.10
C GLU A 92 -20.38 7.83 -19.15
N LEU A 93 -19.20 8.45 -19.21
CA LEU A 93 -18.84 9.65 -18.45
C LEU A 93 -18.27 10.70 -19.39
N SER A 94 -18.64 11.96 -19.18
CA SER A 94 -17.92 13.08 -19.74
C SER A 94 -16.57 13.31 -19.02
N LEU A 95 -15.67 14.08 -19.64
CA LEU A 95 -14.37 14.42 -19.03
C LEU A 95 -14.55 15.14 -17.69
N GLN A 96 -15.53 16.06 -17.61
CA GLN A 96 -15.80 16.82 -16.40
C GLN A 96 -16.35 15.91 -15.28
N GLU A 97 -17.33 15.06 -15.58
CA GLU A 97 -17.88 14.11 -14.59
C GLU A 97 -16.82 13.13 -14.09
N PHE A 98 -15.94 12.67 -15.00
CA PHE A 98 -14.82 11.82 -14.64
C PHE A 98 -13.88 12.54 -13.67
N LYS A 99 -13.44 13.76 -14.02
CA LYS A 99 -12.59 14.61 -13.15
C LYS A 99 -13.22 14.84 -11.78
N ASP A 100 -14.47 15.25 -11.72
CA ASP A 100 -15.17 15.51 -10.46
C ASP A 100 -15.28 14.25 -9.61
N SER A 101 -15.44 13.09 -10.25
CA SER A 101 -15.46 11.81 -9.55
C SER A 101 -14.08 11.39 -9.01
N LEU A 102 -12.98 11.78 -9.68
CA LEU A 102 -11.63 11.59 -9.16
C LEU A 102 -11.35 12.54 -7.98
N VAL A 103 -11.80 13.79 -8.05
CA VAL A 103 -11.69 14.75 -6.94
C VAL A 103 -12.40 14.21 -5.70
N ARG A 104 -13.63 13.72 -5.85
CA ARG A 104 -14.37 13.06 -4.76
C ARG A 104 -13.63 11.84 -4.22
N LEU A 105 -13.10 10.99 -5.12
CA LEU A 105 -12.36 9.78 -4.73
C LEU A 105 -11.08 10.12 -3.95
N ASN A 106 -10.37 11.18 -4.35
CA ASN A 106 -9.13 11.61 -3.70
C ASN A 106 -9.36 12.03 -2.24
N ILE A 107 -10.48 12.73 -1.99
CA ILE A 107 -10.85 13.23 -0.66
C ILE A 107 -11.54 12.12 0.17
N SER A 108 -12.22 11.18 -0.48
CA SER A 108 -12.82 10.04 0.20
C SER A 108 -11.74 9.19 0.85
N SER A 109 -11.93 8.84 2.11
CA SER A 109 -10.98 8.06 2.90
C SER A 109 -11.78 6.98 3.61
N PRO A 110 -12.18 5.90 2.92
CA PRO A 110 -12.92 4.81 3.54
C PRO A 110 -11.95 3.97 4.37
N TYR A 111 -11.36 4.54 5.42
CA TYR A 111 -10.69 3.74 6.43
C TYR A 111 -11.73 3.21 7.39
N PHE A 112 -11.73 1.90 7.58
CA PHE A 112 -12.49 1.25 8.62
C PHE A 112 -12.14 1.82 9.99
N SER A 113 -13.07 1.75 10.95
CA SER A 113 -12.76 2.15 12.32
C SER A 113 -11.57 1.36 12.86
N PHE A 114 -10.77 1.97 13.75
CA PHE A 114 -9.61 1.33 14.35
C PHE A 114 -9.94 -0.05 14.95
N TRP A 115 -11.08 -0.18 15.61
CA TRP A 115 -11.53 -1.44 16.22
C TRP A 115 -11.76 -2.55 15.20
N LEU A 116 -12.29 -2.22 14.02
CA LEU A 116 -12.46 -3.20 12.95
C LEU A 116 -11.12 -3.58 12.31
N GLN A 117 -10.20 -2.62 12.14
CA GLN A 117 -8.84 -2.90 11.69
C GLN A 117 -8.08 -3.80 12.68
N LEU A 118 -8.23 -3.53 13.98
CA LEU A 118 -7.64 -4.34 15.05
C LEU A 118 -8.20 -5.76 15.05
N ALA A 119 -9.53 -5.91 14.97
CA ALA A 119 -10.17 -7.22 14.88
C ALA A 119 -9.70 -7.98 13.63
N ALA A 120 -9.61 -7.32 12.48
CA ALA A 120 -9.10 -7.90 11.25
C ALA A 120 -7.63 -8.34 11.39
N ALA A 121 -6.78 -7.55 12.05
CA ALA A 121 -5.39 -7.92 12.32
C ALA A 121 -5.31 -9.18 13.19
N MET A 122 -6.11 -9.27 14.26
CA MET A 122 -6.17 -10.47 15.12
C MET A 122 -6.64 -11.72 14.35
N VAL A 123 -7.65 -11.57 13.50
CA VAL A 123 -8.17 -12.67 12.67
C VAL A 123 -7.13 -13.11 11.64
N VAL A 124 -6.50 -12.18 10.92
CA VAL A 124 -5.46 -12.50 9.94
C VAL A 124 -4.27 -13.19 10.61
N SER A 125 -3.83 -12.70 11.77
CA SER A 125 -2.72 -13.31 12.50
C SER A 125 -2.99 -14.76 12.91
N THR A 126 -4.17 -15.02 13.48
CA THR A 126 -4.55 -16.36 13.93
C THR A 126 -4.78 -17.33 12.78
N THR A 127 -5.47 -16.89 11.73
CA THR A 127 -5.73 -17.72 10.55
C THR A 127 -4.46 -18.08 9.80
N LEU A 128 -3.53 -17.13 9.63
CA LEU A 128 -2.25 -17.42 9.01
C LEU A 128 -1.39 -18.33 9.88
N MET A 129 -1.34 -18.13 11.20
CA MET A 129 -0.64 -19.07 12.09
C MET A 129 -1.10 -20.52 11.88
N LEU A 130 -2.41 -20.75 11.79
CA LEU A 130 -2.95 -22.09 11.53
C LEU A 130 -2.58 -22.61 10.13
N ILE A 131 -2.60 -21.76 9.10
CA ILE A 131 -2.21 -22.13 7.72
C ILE A 131 -0.74 -22.55 7.64
N TYR A 132 0.14 -21.91 8.43
CA TYR A 132 1.57 -22.25 8.51
C TYR A 132 1.87 -23.47 9.40
N GLY A 133 0.83 -24.14 9.92
CA GLY A 133 0.95 -25.39 10.68
C GLY A 133 1.07 -25.22 12.19
N GLY A 134 0.67 -24.06 12.73
CA GLY A 134 0.59 -23.83 14.17
C GLY A 134 -0.60 -24.54 14.85
N TYR A 135 -0.62 -24.50 16.17
CA TYR A 135 -1.58 -25.23 16.99
C TYR A 135 -2.78 -24.37 17.38
N TRP A 136 -3.95 -24.99 17.58
CA TRP A 136 -5.16 -24.31 18.06
C TRP A 136 -4.97 -23.65 19.43
N GLN A 137 -4.09 -24.22 20.26
CA GLN A 137 -3.71 -23.67 21.56
C GLN A 137 -3.02 -22.30 21.44
N ASP A 138 -2.38 -22.00 20.31
CA ASP A 138 -1.68 -20.74 20.06
C ASP A 138 -2.61 -19.61 19.61
N LEU A 139 -3.91 -19.87 19.42
CA LEU A 139 -4.86 -18.89 18.89
C LEU A 139 -4.91 -17.62 19.73
N PHE A 140 -5.10 -17.75 21.05
CA PHE A 140 -5.22 -16.59 21.93
C PHE A 140 -3.91 -15.79 21.96
N ALA A 141 -2.77 -16.47 22.11
CA ALA A 141 -1.46 -15.85 22.11
C ALA A 141 -1.17 -15.11 20.79
N THR A 142 -1.52 -15.73 19.66
CA THR A 142 -1.34 -15.14 18.31
C THR A 142 -2.26 -13.95 18.07
N ALA A 143 -3.53 -14.04 18.49
CA ALA A 143 -4.47 -12.93 18.40
C ALA A 143 -3.98 -11.74 19.24
N LEU A 144 -3.50 -12.00 20.46
CA LEU A 144 -2.96 -10.98 21.34
C LEU A 144 -1.69 -10.35 20.75
N ALA A 145 -0.75 -11.16 20.28
CA ALA A 145 0.49 -10.68 19.68
C ALA A 145 0.22 -9.82 18.43
N GLY A 146 -0.59 -10.33 17.49
CA GLY A 146 -0.96 -9.61 16.27
C GLY A 146 -1.76 -8.35 16.55
N GLY A 147 -2.71 -8.39 17.47
CA GLY A 147 -3.50 -7.23 17.87
C GLY A 147 -2.65 -6.13 18.50
N VAL A 148 -1.82 -6.47 19.48
CA VAL A 148 -0.95 -5.49 20.16
C VAL A 148 0.12 -4.96 19.21
N GLY A 149 0.75 -5.83 18.41
CA GLY A 149 1.73 -5.43 17.40
C GLY A 149 1.16 -4.47 16.38
N TYR A 150 -0.05 -4.76 15.87
CA TYR A 150 -0.76 -3.89 14.95
C TYR A 150 -1.20 -2.56 15.59
N ALA A 151 -1.72 -2.58 16.82
CA ALA A 151 -2.08 -1.37 17.55
C ALA A 151 -0.86 -0.46 17.77
N CYS A 152 0.27 -1.04 18.17
CA CYS A 152 1.53 -0.34 18.31
C CYS A 152 1.96 0.31 16.99
N TYR A 153 1.98 -0.46 15.90
CA TYR A 153 2.26 0.05 14.56
C TYR A 153 1.33 1.21 14.19
N TYR A 154 0.02 1.06 14.38
CA TYR A 154 -0.99 2.06 14.03
C TYR A 154 -0.76 3.40 14.75
N PHE A 155 -0.61 3.37 16.08
CA PHE A 155 -0.45 4.59 16.86
C PHE A 155 0.90 5.26 16.61
N ILE A 156 2.00 4.51 16.53
CA ILE A 156 3.32 5.08 16.31
C ILE A 156 3.41 5.69 14.91
N ASN A 157 2.89 5.01 13.89
CA ASN A 157 2.93 5.52 12.53
C ASN A 157 2.10 6.81 12.39
N ASN A 158 0.99 6.93 13.12
CA ASN A 158 0.19 8.15 13.12
C ASN A 158 0.91 9.35 13.78
N HIS A 159 1.77 9.12 14.78
CA HIS A 159 2.48 10.19 15.50
C HIS A 159 3.84 10.53 14.87
N LEU A 160 4.68 9.52 14.62
CA LEU A 160 6.06 9.73 14.13
C LEU A 160 6.15 9.81 12.62
N ARG A 161 5.17 9.26 11.88
CA ARG A 161 5.18 9.13 10.41
C ARG A 161 6.44 8.44 9.85
N VAL A 162 7.11 7.64 10.68
CA VAL A 162 8.24 6.79 10.28
C VAL A 162 7.80 5.34 10.35
N ARG A 163 7.50 4.78 9.17
CA ARG A 163 6.95 3.42 9.01
C ARG A 163 7.87 2.35 9.62
N PHE A 164 9.16 2.38 9.27
CA PHE A 164 10.18 1.43 9.75
C PHE A 164 10.26 1.34 11.29
N VAL A 165 10.16 2.48 11.99
CA VAL A 165 10.20 2.52 13.47
C VAL A 165 8.95 1.86 14.05
N SER A 166 7.81 2.09 13.42
CA SER A 166 6.52 1.51 13.83
C SER A 166 6.50 -0.01 13.62
N GLU A 167 7.07 -0.49 12.51
CA GLU A 167 7.22 -1.92 12.22
C GLU A 167 8.18 -2.61 13.18
N PHE A 168 9.33 -1.98 13.47
CA PHE A 168 10.30 -2.48 14.45
C PHE A 168 9.67 -2.63 15.84
N LEU A 169 9.00 -1.59 16.35
CA LEU A 169 8.40 -1.61 17.68
C LEU A 169 7.21 -2.58 17.76
N GLY A 170 6.39 -2.65 16.71
CA GLY A 170 5.31 -3.64 16.62
C GLY A 170 5.84 -5.08 16.64
N ALA A 171 6.87 -5.38 15.84
CA ALA A 171 7.50 -6.69 15.78
C ALA A 171 8.22 -7.07 17.09
N PHE A 172 8.85 -6.10 17.76
CA PHE A 172 9.45 -6.27 19.07
C PHE A 172 8.40 -6.67 20.13
N LEU A 173 7.24 -6.01 20.16
CA LEU A 173 6.15 -6.39 21.06
C LEU A 173 5.55 -7.76 20.73
N ILE A 174 5.41 -8.10 19.45
CA ILE A 174 4.98 -9.43 19.01
C ILE A 174 5.90 -10.50 19.57
N GLY A 175 7.22 -10.32 19.43
CA GLY A 175 8.22 -11.25 19.97
C GLY A 175 8.10 -11.41 21.48
N ILE A 176 7.97 -10.30 22.23
CA ILE A 176 7.81 -10.33 23.69
C ILE A 176 6.57 -11.13 24.08
N ILE A 177 5.42 -10.83 23.45
CA ILE A 177 4.16 -11.51 23.76
C ILE A 177 4.27 -13.00 23.44
N ALA A 178 4.86 -13.37 22.31
CA ALA A 178 5.05 -14.76 21.94
C ALA A 178 5.86 -15.54 22.99
N VAL A 179 7.01 -14.99 23.41
CA VAL A 179 7.86 -15.64 24.43
C VAL A 179 7.16 -15.72 25.79
N LEU A 180 6.52 -14.63 26.23
CA LEU A 180 5.82 -14.60 27.51
C LEU A 180 4.62 -15.56 27.54
N CYS A 181 3.82 -15.61 26.48
CA CYS A 181 2.68 -16.53 26.39
C CYS A 181 3.14 -17.99 26.50
N VAL A 182 4.21 -18.39 25.81
CA VAL A 182 4.73 -19.76 25.94
C VAL A 182 5.32 -20.01 27.33
N ARG A 183 6.06 -19.06 27.88
CA ARG A 183 6.66 -19.17 29.23
C ARG A 183 5.60 -19.33 30.34
N PHE A 184 4.46 -18.66 30.20
CA PHE A 184 3.32 -18.78 31.13
C PHE A 184 2.32 -19.90 30.76
N ARG A 185 2.65 -20.76 29.78
CA ARG A 185 1.79 -21.86 29.30
C ARG A 185 0.44 -21.40 28.71
N LEU A 186 0.38 -20.16 28.22
CA LEU A 186 -0.73 -19.60 27.44
C LEU A 186 -0.55 -19.81 25.92
N GLY A 187 0.56 -20.44 25.52
CA GLY A 187 0.88 -20.86 24.16
C GLY A 187 1.88 -22.02 24.18
N TYR A 188 2.13 -22.60 23.03
CA TYR A 188 2.97 -23.77 22.81
C TYR A 188 4.19 -23.45 21.94
N GLN A 189 4.02 -22.76 20.81
CA GLN A 189 5.12 -22.48 19.87
C GLN A 189 5.37 -20.99 19.65
N VAL A 190 6.51 -20.51 20.19
CA VAL A 190 6.95 -19.11 20.02
C VAL A 190 7.05 -18.76 18.53
N ASP A 191 7.63 -19.65 17.73
CA ASP A 191 7.84 -19.43 16.30
C ASP A 191 6.52 -19.22 15.54
N MET A 192 5.52 -20.07 15.78
CA MET A 192 4.22 -19.99 15.09
C MET A 192 3.39 -18.79 15.55
N ILE A 193 3.41 -18.46 16.84
CA ILE A 193 2.78 -17.24 17.38
C ILE A 193 3.41 -16.00 16.73
N THR A 194 4.74 -15.98 16.59
CA THR A 194 5.48 -14.86 15.99
C THR A 194 5.19 -14.75 14.50
N ILE A 195 5.23 -15.86 13.75
CA ILE A 195 4.89 -15.91 12.32
C ILE A 195 3.47 -15.39 12.08
N GLY A 196 2.47 -15.81 12.86
CA GLY A 196 1.11 -15.28 12.72
C GLY A 196 0.99 -13.81 13.13
N GLY A 197 1.54 -13.46 14.29
CA GLY A 197 1.44 -12.12 14.85
C GLY A 197 2.01 -11.02 13.95
N VAL A 198 3.06 -11.33 13.19
CA VAL A 198 3.74 -10.36 12.33
C VAL A 198 3.07 -10.12 10.98
N MET A 199 2.22 -11.03 10.52
CA MET A 199 1.62 -10.96 9.17
C MET A 199 0.92 -9.65 8.81
N PRO A 200 0.19 -8.97 9.72
CA PRO A 200 -0.40 -7.66 9.42
C PRO A 200 0.62 -6.57 9.10
N LEU A 201 1.89 -6.72 9.50
CA LEU A 201 2.96 -5.75 9.30
C LEU A 201 3.81 -6.06 8.06
N VAL A 202 3.69 -7.27 7.49
CA VAL A 202 4.55 -7.71 6.38
C VAL A 202 4.28 -6.85 5.13
N PRO A 203 5.33 -6.32 4.46
CA PRO A 203 5.19 -5.45 3.29
C PRO A 203 4.86 -6.24 2.00
N GLY A 204 3.82 -7.07 2.00
CA GLY A 204 3.47 -7.96 0.88
C GLY A 204 3.19 -7.20 -0.43
N VAL A 205 2.35 -6.15 -0.39
CA VAL A 205 2.00 -5.36 -1.58
C VAL A 205 3.23 -4.67 -2.20
N PRO A 206 4.09 -3.96 -1.44
CA PRO A 206 5.36 -3.45 -1.97
C PRO A 206 6.24 -4.52 -2.62
N ILE A 207 6.38 -5.70 -2.03
CA ILE A 207 7.17 -6.81 -2.58
C ILE A 207 6.59 -7.26 -3.92
N THR A 208 5.29 -7.56 -3.97
CA THR A 208 4.63 -8.02 -5.20
C THR A 208 4.72 -6.97 -6.31
N ASN A 209 4.51 -5.70 -5.97
CA ASN A 209 4.60 -4.60 -6.92
C ASN A 209 6.04 -4.37 -7.42
N ALA A 210 7.04 -4.50 -6.54
CA ALA A 210 8.44 -4.36 -6.94
C ALA A 210 8.82 -5.37 -8.01
N VAL A 211 8.48 -6.66 -7.78
CA VAL A 211 8.73 -7.73 -8.74
C VAL A 211 8.01 -7.48 -10.06
N ARG A 212 6.73 -7.10 -9.99
CA ARG A 212 5.92 -6.80 -11.17
C ARG A 212 6.47 -5.63 -11.98
N ASP A 213 6.88 -4.56 -11.32
CA ASP A 213 7.44 -3.36 -11.96
C ASP A 213 8.79 -3.68 -12.64
N ILE A 214 9.64 -4.49 -12.01
CA ILE A 214 10.92 -4.94 -12.61
C ILE A 214 10.66 -5.75 -13.89
N PHE A 215 9.75 -6.72 -13.84
CA PHE A 215 9.42 -7.54 -15.02
C PHE A 215 8.75 -6.75 -16.14
N ALA A 216 8.02 -5.69 -15.80
CA ALA A 216 7.43 -4.78 -16.78
C ALA A 216 8.41 -3.72 -17.33
N GLY A 217 9.67 -3.70 -16.87
CA GLY A 217 10.68 -2.74 -17.30
C GLY A 217 10.69 -1.40 -16.55
N HIS A 218 9.84 -1.23 -15.53
CA HIS A 218 9.81 -0.05 -14.66
C HIS A 218 10.84 -0.17 -13.52
N PHE A 219 12.13 -0.26 -13.87
CA PHE A 219 13.21 -0.53 -12.91
C PHE A 219 13.32 0.49 -11.78
N LEU A 220 13.16 1.78 -12.05
CA LEU A 220 13.26 2.82 -11.03
C LEU A 220 12.19 2.64 -9.93
N SER A 221 10.95 2.33 -10.33
CA SER A 221 9.87 2.03 -9.39
C SER A 221 10.11 0.71 -8.65
N GLY A 222 10.50 -0.33 -9.40
CA GLY A 222 10.79 -1.64 -8.87
C GLY A 222 11.86 -1.62 -7.78
N MET A 223 12.99 -0.96 -8.02
CA MET A 223 14.08 -0.81 -7.05
C MET A 223 13.65 0.01 -5.82
N ALA A 224 12.91 1.10 -6.02
CA ALA A 224 12.43 1.92 -4.90
C ALA A 224 11.51 1.12 -3.97
N ARG A 225 10.56 0.36 -4.53
CA ARG A 225 9.63 -0.49 -3.76
C ARG A 225 10.33 -1.68 -3.12
N ALA A 226 11.29 -2.29 -3.81
CA ALA A 226 12.10 -3.38 -3.27
C ALA A 226 12.91 -2.90 -2.05
N LEU A 227 13.52 -1.71 -2.12
CA LEU A 227 14.25 -1.12 -1.00
C LEU A 227 13.33 -0.80 0.18
N GLU A 228 12.15 -0.22 -0.07
CA GLU A 228 11.15 0.03 0.99
C GLU A 228 10.74 -1.26 1.69
N ALA A 229 10.44 -2.32 0.91
CA ALA A 229 10.09 -3.63 1.45
C ALA A 229 11.25 -4.27 2.23
N LEU A 230 12.48 -4.16 1.73
CA LEU A 230 13.67 -4.70 2.38
C LEU A 230 13.91 -4.02 3.73
N LEU A 231 13.84 -2.69 3.78
CA LEU A 231 13.96 -1.93 5.03
C LEU A 231 12.89 -2.37 6.03
N SER A 232 11.64 -2.51 5.60
CA SER A 232 10.53 -2.96 6.44
C SER A 232 10.77 -4.38 6.98
N ALA A 233 11.20 -5.31 6.12
CA ALA A 233 11.54 -6.68 6.50
C ALA A 233 12.71 -6.73 7.51
N CYS A 234 13.74 -5.90 7.31
CA CYS A 234 14.84 -5.76 8.26
C CYS A 234 14.37 -5.21 9.61
N ALA A 235 13.48 -4.20 9.64
CA ALA A 235 12.91 -3.66 10.87
C ALA A 235 12.21 -4.74 11.68
N ILE A 236 11.32 -5.49 11.00
CA ILE A 236 10.54 -6.57 11.57
C ILE A 236 11.47 -7.66 12.12
N GLY A 237 12.42 -8.12 11.29
CA GLY A 237 13.37 -9.16 11.65
C GLY A 237 14.23 -8.76 12.85
N MET A 238 14.73 -7.52 12.88
CA MET A 238 15.51 -7.02 14.02
C MET A 238 14.66 -6.92 15.30
N GLY A 239 13.43 -6.44 15.20
CA GLY A 239 12.52 -6.35 16.35
C GLY A 239 12.32 -7.71 17.01
N ILE A 240 12.07 -8.75 16.23
CA ILE A 240 11.93 -10.13 16.73
C ILE A 240 13.27 -10.70 17.23
N ALA A 241 14.34 -10.54 16.45
CA ALA A 241 15.65 -11.12 16.76
C ALA A 241 16.24 -10.60 18.07
N ILE A 242 16.03 -9.33 18.41
CA ILE A 242 16.45 -8.76 19.70
C ILE A 242 15.76 -9.50 20.85
N VAL A 243 14.45 -9.75 20.74
CA VAL A 243 13.72 -10.46 21.79
C VAL A 243 14.28 -11.87 21.99
N PHE A 244 14.41 -12.63 20.90
CA PHE A 244 14.90 -14.02 20.95
C PHE A 244 16.35 -14.13 21.44
N ARG A 245 17.15 -13.06 21.27
CA ARG A 245 18.53 -13.04 21.75
C ARG A 245 18.61 -12.89 23.27
N PHE A 246 17.66 -12.18 23.89
CA PHE A 246 17.74 -11.75 25.29
C PHE A 246 16.70 -12.40 26.22
N MET A 247 15.70 -13.10 25.69
CA MET A 247 14.66 -13.80 26.46
C MET A 247 14.67 -15.30 26.19
#